data_AF-A0A7V4X736-F1
#
_entry.id   AF-A0A7V4X736-F1
#
_cell.length_a   1.000
_cell.length_b   1.000
_cell.length_c   1.000
_cell.angle_alpha   90.00
_cell.angle_beta   90.00
_cell.angle_gamma   90.00
#
_symmetry.space_group_name_H-M   'P 1'
#
loop_
_entity.id
_entity.type
_entity.pdbx_description
1 polymer ?
#
loop_
_entity_poly.entity_id
_entity_poly.type
_entity_poly.pdbx_seq_one_letter_code
_entity_poly.pdbx_strand_id
1 'polypeptide(L)'
;MPIPSDYKELLKILNRHRVRYLIVGAYAVIHYTEPRYTKDLDIWVEPEIKNAKRVYEALKEFGAPLKDISVADFANKNLVYQIGVEPVRVDIINLQSSLRLRKRK
;
A
#
# COMPACT_ATOMS: atom_id res chain seq x y z
N MET A 1 16.46 -11.91 -5.56
CA MET A 1 15.27 -12.75 -5.29
C MET A 1 14.07 -12.14 -6.01
N PRO A 2 13.24 -12.90 -6.74
CA PRO A 2 12.13 -12.32 -7.49
C PRO A 2 11.02 -11.90 -6.53
N ILE A 3 10.65 -10.63 -6.59
CA ILE A 3 9.39 -10.12 -6.07
C ILE A 3 8.27 -10.90 -6.79
N PRO A 4 7.23 -11.44 -6.10
CA PRO A 4 6.06 -12.02 -6.76
C PRO A 4 5.57 -11.09 -7.88
N SER A 5 5.27 -11.65 -9.06
CA SER A 5 4.88 -10.88 -10.26
C SER A 5 3.84 -9.81 -9.94
N ASP A 6 2.91 -10.17 -9.06
CA ASP A 6 1.71 -9.41 -8.72
C ASP A 6 2.05 -8.15 -7.92
N TYR A 7 3.07 -8.20 -7.05
CA TYR A 7 3.56 -7.00 -6.33
C TYR A 7 4.23 -6.03 -7.30
N LYS A 8 5.06 -6.54 -8.22
CA LYS A 8 5.74 -5.70 -9.20
C LYS A 8 4.74 -5.04 -10.15
N GLU A 9 3.70 -5.76 -10.53
CA GLU A 9 2.61 -5.24 -11.35
C GLU A 9 1.79 -4.17 -10.61
N LEU A 10 1.37 -4.45 -9.37
CA LEU A 10 0.66 -3.49 -8.54
C LEU A 10 1.45 -2.18 -8.39
N LEU A 11 2.74 -2.26 -8.02
CA LEU A 11 3.59 -1.08 -7.86
C LEU A 11 3.75 -0.29 -9.17
N LYS A 12 3.83 -0.98 -10.32
CA LYS A 12 3.85 -0.31 -11.64
C LYS A 12 2.55 0.43 -11.93
N ILE A 13 1.40 -0.16 -11.59
CA ILE A 13 0.08 0.46 -11.79
C ILE A 13 -0.09 1.67 -10.86
N LEU A 14 0.28 1.53 -9.58
CA LEU A 14 0.28 2.66 -8.63
C LEU A 14 1.14 3.83 -9.14
N ASN A 15 2.32 3.53 -9.69
CA ASN A 15 3.21 4.53 -10.30
C ASN A 15 2.58 5.18 -11.54
N ARG A 16 1.94 4.40 -12.42
CA ARG A 16 1.24 4.89 -13.62
C ARG A 16 0.13 5.87 -13.26
N HIS A 17 -0.64 5.57 -12.23
CA HIS A 17 -1.71 6.42 -11.69
C HIS A 17 -1.20 7.60 -10.85
N ARG A 18 0.12 7.71 -10.62
CA ARG A 18 0.74 8.74 -9.77
C ARG A 18 0.16 8.75 -8.36
N VAL A 19 -0.08 7.56 -7.81
CA VAL A 19 -0.47 7.39 -6.42
C VAL A 19 0.69 7.84 -5.54
N ARG A 20 0.40 8.61 -4.49
CA ARG A 20 1.33 8.94 -3.41
C ARG A 20 1.21 7.85 -2.35
N TYR A 21 2.25 7.03 -2.25
CA TYR A 21 2.31 5.92 -1.32
C TYR A 21 3.72 5.71 -0.81
N LEU A 22 3.83 4.97 0.29
CA LEU A 22 5.07 4.47 0.86
C LEU A 22 4.90 2.99 1.12
N ILE A 23 5.90 2.19 0.76
CA ILE A 23 5.96 0.80 1.23
C ILE A 23 6.36 0.85 2.70
N VAL A 24 5.54 0.25 3.56
CA VAL A 24 5.72 0.21 5.01
C VAL A 24 5.82 -1.25 5.47
N GLY A 25 6.11 -1.49 6.74
CA GLY A 25 6.27 -2.85 7.27
C GLY A 25 7.65 -3.46 7.05
N ALA A 26 7.77 -4.77 7.31
CA ALA A 26 9.06 -5.49 7.31
C ALA A 26 9.84 -5.37 5.99
N TYR A 27 9.15 -5.13 4.86
CA TYR A 27 9.80 -4.88 3.58
C TYR A 27 10.73 -3.65 3.60
N ALA A 28 10.41 -2.62 4.39
CA ALA A 28 11.25 -1.43 4.54
C ALA A 28 12.52 -1.69 5.38
N VAL A 29 12.54 -2.76 6.18
CA VAL A 29 13.67 -3.13 7.07
C VAL A 29 14.68 -4.06 6.35
N ILE A 30 14.26 -4.74 5.27
CA ILE A 30 15.02 -5.80 4.60
C ILE A 30 16.25 -5.29 3.81
N HIS A 31 16.50 -3.99 3.76
CA HIS A 31 17.76 -3.50 3.17
C HIS A 31 19.00 -3.75 4.06
N TYR A 32 18.83 -4.06 5.36
CA TYR A 32 19.94 -4.18 6.32
C TYR A 32 19.88 -5.40 7.26
N THR A 33 18.92 -6.31 7.11
CA THR A 33 18.76 -7.49 7.99
C THR A 33 18.58 -8.78 7.19
N GLU A 34 18.82 -9.93 7.83
CA GLU A 34 18.67 -11.25 7.19
C GLU A 34 17.32 -11.42 6.47
N PRO A 35 17.26 -12.18 5.36
CA PRO A 35 16.05 -12.35 4.57
C PRO A 35 14.95 -13.02 5.40
N ARG A 36 14.03 -12.22 5.97
CA ARG A 36 12.71 -12.71 6.35
C ARG A 36 11.79 -12.57 5.14
N TYR A 37 11.22 -13.67 4.69
CA TYR A 37 10.10 -13.65 3.75
C TYR A 37 8.98 -12.81 4.39
N THR A 38 8.69 -11.63 3.83
CA THR A 38 7.51 -10.88 4.23
C THR A 38 6.32 -11.64 3.66
N LYS A 39 5.42 -12.07 4.53
CA LYS A 39 4.22 -12.83 4.16
C LYS A 39 3.13 -11.92 3.56
N ASP A 40 3.41 -10.63 3.58
CA ASP A 40 2.56 -9.50 3.29
C ASP A 40 3.39 -8.30 2.78
N LEU A 41 2.74 -7.42 2.03
CA LEU A 41 3.26 -6.12 1.59
C LEU A 41 2.32 -5.03 2.12
N ASP A 42 2.79 -4.21 3.05
CA ASP A 42 2.02 -3.06 3.53
C ASP A 42 2.33 -1.82 2.68
N ILE A 43 1.28 -1.16 2.20
CA ILE A 43 1.36 0.06 1.41
C ILE A 43 0.57 1.14 2.15
N TRP A 44 1.30 2.12 2.69
CA TRP A 44 0.67 3.33 3.19
C TRP A 44 0.33 4.25 2.02
N VAL A 45 -0.91 4.73 1.92
CA VAL A 45 -1.28 5.75 0.92
C VAL A 45 -1.66 7.06 1.62
N GLU A 46 -1.32 8.18 1.00
CA GLU A 46 -1.63 9.48 1.60
C GLU A 46 -3.15 9.71 1.59
N PRO A 47 -3.79 9.97 2.76
CA PRO A 47 -5.24 10.07 2.90
C PRO A 47 -5.76 11.45 2.44
N GLU A 48 -5.48 11.81 1.19
CA GLU A 48 -6.05 12.98 0.51
C GLU A 48 -7.03 12.50 -0.55
N ILE A 49 -8.19 13.14 -0.68
CA ILE A 49 -9.24 12.76 -1.64
C ILE A 49 -8.74 12.64 -3.10
N LYS A 50 -7.79 13.49 -3.52
CA LYS A 50 -7.20 13.40 -4.87
C LYS A 50 -6.36 12.14 -5.04
N ASN A 51 -5.63 11.76 -4.00
CA ASN A 51 -4.83 10.54 -3.98
C ASN A 51 -5.72 9.31 -3.88
N ALA A 52 -6.76 9.36 -3.05
CA ALA A 52 -7.75 8.31 -2.88
C ALA A 52 -8.43 7.94 -4.22
N LYS A 53 -8.75 8.92 -5.07
CA LYS A 53 -9.25 8.68 -6.44
C LYS A 53 -8.24 7.89 -7.27
N ARG A 54 -6.96 8.25 -7.22
CA ARG A 54 -5.89 7.56 -7.97
C ARG A 54 -5.69 6.14 -7.46
N VAL A 55 -5.77 5.94 -6.13
CA VAL A 55 -5.72 4.60 -5.52
C VAL A 55 -6.87 3.76 -6.04
N TYR A 56 -8.10 4.27 -5.98
CA TYR A 56 -9.28 3.56 -6.46
C TYR A 56 -9.16 3.14 -7.94
N GLU A 57 -8.76 4.05 -8.83
CA GLU A 57 -8.57 3.73 -10.25
C GLU A 57 -7.41 2.75 -10.49
N ALA A 58 -6.32 2.87 -9.74
CA ALA A 58 -5.21 1.93 -9.82
C ALA A 58 -5.61 0.52 -9.39
N LEU A 59 -6.37 0.39 -8.30
CA LEU A 59 -6.86 -0.89 -7.81
C LEU A 59 -7.90 -1.51 -8.75
N LYS A 60 -8.72 -0.67 -9.37
CA LYS A 60 -9.66 -1.09 -10.40
C LYS A 60 -8.92 -1.65 -11.63
N GLU A 61 -7.87 -0.97 -12.09
CA GLU A 61 -7.02 -1.43 -13.19
C GLU A 61 -6.28 -2.74 -12.86
N PHE A 62 -5.79 -2.86 -11.62
CA PHE A 62 -5.15 -4.09 -11.13
C PHE A 62 -6.13 -5.27 -11.01
N GLY A 63 -7.45 -5.02 -10.99
CA GLY A 63 -8.46 -6.06 -10.83
C GLY A 63 -8.75 -6.41 -9.36
N ALA A 64 -8.45 -5.51 -8.42
CA ALA A 64 -8.74 -5.70 -7.01
C ALA A 64 -10.27 -5.75 -6.75
N PRO A 65 -10.72 -6.49 -5.72
CA PRO A 65 -12.14 -6.55 -5.36
C PRO A 65 -12.59 -5.24 -4.70
N LEU A 66 -13.24 -4.36 -5.47
CA LEU A 66 -13.72 -3.06 -5.00
C LEU A 66 -15.21 -3.05 -4.60
N LYS A 67 -15.79 -4.23 -4.31
CA LYS A 67 -17.16 -4.30 -3.82
C LYS A 67 -17.23 -3.69 -2.42
N ASP A 68 -18.21 -2.82 -2.19
CA ASP A 68 -18.47 -2.16 -0.90
C ASP A 68 -17.35 -1.22 -0.41
N ILE A 69 -16.40 -0.84 -1.29
CA ILE A 69 -15.40 0.20 -1.01
C ILE A 69 -15.55 1.36 -1.99
N SER A 70 -15.37 2.57 -1.47
CA SER A 70 -15.49 3.82 -2.20
C SER A 70 -14.18 4.60 -2.17
N VAL A 71 -14.10 5.61 -3.04
CA VAL A 71 -13.01 6.61 -2.99
C VAL A 71 -12.89 7.26 -1.60
N ALA A 72 -14.01 7.50 -0.91
CA ALA A 72 -13.99 8.18 0.38
C ALA A 72 -13.29 7.34 1.46
N ASP A 73 -13.36 6.02 1.36
CA ASP A 73 -12.70 5.11 2.29
C ASP A 73 -11.17 5.25 2.20
N PHE A 74 -10.62 5.41 0.98
CA PHE A 74 -9.20 5.69 0.77
C PHE A 74 -8.77 7.11 1.16
N ALA A 75 -9.70 7.98 1.58
CA ALA A 75 -9.39 9.25 2.24
C ALA A 75 -9.55 9.17 3.76
N ASN A 76 -10.09 8.07 4.31
CA ASN A 76 -10.24 7.85 5.73
C ASN A 76 -8.91 7.42 6.35
N LYS A 77 -8.46 8.12 7.41
CA LYS A 77 -7.18 7.90 8.11
C LYS A 77 -7.11 6.59 8.93
N ASN A 78 -8.19 5.82 8.96
CA ASN A 78 -8.27 4.55 9.67
C ASN A 78 -8.57 3.37 8.73
N LEU A 79 -8.46 3.56 7.41
CA LEU A 79 -8.66 2.47 6.46
C LEU A 79 -7.54 1.42 6.59
N VAL A 80 -7.97 0.16 6.58
CA VAL A 80 -7.16 -1.01 6.25
C VAL A 80 -7.94 -1.77 5.17
N TYR A 81 -7.32 -1.94 4.00
CA TYR A 81 -7.91 -2.66 2.87
C TYR A 81 -6.96 -3.76 2.42
N GLN A 82 -7.38 -5.02 2.57
CA GLN A 82 -6.57 -6.20 2.28
C GLN A 82 -6.91 -6.79 0.91
N ILE A 83 -5.88 -7.19 0.16
CA ILE A 83 -5.97 -7.91 -1.10
C ILE A 83 -5.22 -9.24 -0.95
N GLY A 84 -5.88 -10.34 -1.30
CA GLY A 84 -5.28 -11.67 -1.30
C GLY A 84 -5.14 -12.30 0.10
N VAL A 85 -4.31 -13.34 0.16
CA VAL A 85 -4.02 -14.15 1.36
C VAL A 85 -2.53 -14.48 1.39
N GLU A 86 -1.98 -14.81 2.57
CA GLU A 86 -0.58 -15.22 2.69
C GLU A 86 -0.25 -16.40 1.76
N PRO A 87 0.92 -16.41 1.10
CA PRO A 87 2.06 -15.49 1.22
C PRO A 87 2.01 -14.28 0.25
N VAL A 88 0.91 -14.10 -0.49
CA VAL A 88 0.71 -13.01 -1.46
C VAL A 88 -0.42 -12.09 -0.95
N ARG A 89 -0.21 -11.49 0.23
CA ARG A 89 -1.12 -10.52 0.83
C ARG A 89 -0.59 -9.10 0.59
N VAL A 90 -1.48 -8.18 0.22
CA VAL A 90 -1.18 -6.74 0.19
C VAL A 90 -2.18 -6.01 1.08
N ASP A 91 -1.67 -5.18 1.98
CA ASP A 91 -2.47 -4.35 2.87
C ASP A 91 -2.30 -2.88 2.50
N ILE A 92 -3.39 -2.20 2.13
CA ILE A 92 -3.43 -0.77 1.86
C ILE A 92 -3.94 -0.07 3.11
N ILE A 93 -3.07 0.75 3.71
CA ILE A 93 -3.34 1.37 4.99
C ILE A 93 -3.28 2.89 4.89
N ASN A 94 -4.18 3.55 5.61
CA ASN A 94 -4.18 5.00 5.77
C ASN A 94 -3.84 5.43 7.19
N LEU A 95 -3.24 4.54 7.97
CA LEU A 95 -3.03 4.75 9.39
C LEU A 95 -2.28 6.06 9.65
N GLN A 96 -2.88 6.95 10.44
CA GLN A 96 -2.11 8.03 11.04
C GLN A 96 -1.21 7.40 12.10
N SER A 97 0.02 7.04 11.72
CA SER A 97 1.01 6.63 12.70
C SER A 97 1.20 7.77 13.71
N SER A 98 1.10 7.45 15.00
CA SER A 98 1.49 8.36 16.09
C SER A 98 3.01 8.64 16.08
N LEU A 99 3.75 8.06 15.12
CA LEU A 99 5.10 8.44 14.76
C LEU A 99 5.11 9.86 14.18
N ARG A 100 5.14 10.85 15.07
CA ARG A 100 5.71 12.16 14.76
C ARG A 100 7.13 11.90 14.25
N LEU A 101 7.34 11.99 12.94
CA LEU A 101 8.66 12.20 12.36
C LEU A 101 9.18 13.53 12.92
N ARG A 102 9.84 13.46 14.08
CA ARG A 102 10.69 14.55 14.56
C ARG A 102 11.83 14.63 13.54
N LYS A 103 11.79 15.63 12.66
CA LYS A 103 12.98 16.08 11.96
C LYS A 103 14.01 16.41 13.04
N ARG A 104 15.00 15.53 13.23
CA ARG A 104 16.19 15.89 13.98
C ARG A 104 16.89 16.96 13.14
N LYS A 105 17.00 18.17 13.71
CA LYS A 105 17.93 19.19 13.25
C LYS A 105 19.35 18.69 13.47
#